data_AF-A0A350P977-F1
#
_entry.id   AF-A0A350P977-F1
#
_cell.length_a   1.000
_cell.length_b   1.000
_cell.length_c   1.000
_cell.angle_alpha   90.00
_cell.angle_beta   90.00
_cell.angle_gamma   90.00
#
_symmetry.space_group_name_H-M   'P 1'
#
loop_
_entity.id
_entity.type
_entity.pdbx_description
1 polymer ?
#
loop_
_entity_poly.entity_id
_entity_poly.type
_entity_poly.pdbx_seq_one_letter_code
_entity_poly.pdbx_strand_id
1 'polypeptide(L)'
;INKLGGDAQAINPLNPVELVIDHSVMVDHFGEEDALEKNTDIEIQRNKERYQFLKWGQSSFDNFKVVPPGRGIVHQVNLEYLARCAFTKQDGNDTLVYPDTLVGTDSHTTM
;
A
#
# COMPACT_ATOMS: atom_id res chain seq x y z
N ILE A 1 -21.95 -1.06 9.81
CA ILE A 1 -22.42 -1.18 11.22
C ILE A 1 -23.47 -0.16 11.62
N ASN A 2 -23.58 1.01 10.95
CA ASN A 2 -24.66 1.96 11.21
C ASN A 2 -26.08 1.37 11.12
N LYS A 3 -26.34 0.45 10.16
CA LYS A 3 -27.61 -0.28 10.06
C LYS A 3 -27.89 -1.22 11.26
N LEU A 4 -26.85 -1.58 12.00
CA LEU A 4 -26.90 -2.38 13.23
C LEU A 4 -26.74 -1.51 14.49
N GLY A 5 -26.70 -0.17 14.36
CA GLY A 5 -26.53 0.78 15.46
C GLY A 5 -25.09 1.03 15.95
N GLY A 6 -24.08 0.46 15.27
CA GLY A 6 -22.66 0.69 15.61
C GLY A 6 -22.04 1.85 14.82
N ASP A 7 -20.98 2.46 15.34
CA ASP A 7 -20.26 3.57 14.71
C ASP A 7 -19.30 3.09 13.60
N ALA A 8 -19.61 3.42 12.34
CA ALA A 8 -18.77 3.08 11.18
C ALA A 8 -17.30 3.49 11.30
N GLN A 9 -16.98 4.57 12.02
CA GLN A 9 -15.59 5.00 12.22
C GLN A 9 -14.77 4.02 13.06
N ALA A 10 -15.43 3.13 13.82
CA ALA A 10 -14.74 2.04 14.50
C ALA A 10 -14.13 1.00 13.53
N ILE A 11 -14.54 1.00 12.25
CA ILE A 11 -13.92 0.17 11.21
C ILE A 11 -12.71 0.93 10.65
N ASN A 12 -11.57 0.79 11.31
CA ASN A 12 -10.30 1.37 10.87
C ASN A 12 -9.15 0.41 11.19
N PRO A 13 -8.10 0.33 10.36
CA PRO A 13 -6.94 -0.50 10.69
C PRO A 13 -6.31 -0.05 12.01
N LEU A 14 -6.08 -1.01 12.92
CA LEU A 14 -5.42 -0.74 14.21
C LEU A 14 -3.90 -0.59 14.06
N ASN A 15 -3.35 -1.20 13.02
CA ASN A 15 -1.93 -1.19 12.69
C ASN A 15 -1.72 -0.46 11.37
N PRO A 16 -0.50 0.05 11.11
CA PRO A 16 -0.14 0.58 9.80
C PRO A 16 -0.40 -0.46 8.70
N VAL A 17 -1.04 -0.02 7.62
CA VAL A 17 -1.25 -0.81 6.41
C VAL A 17 -0.70 -0.03 5.23
N GLU A 18 0.27 -0.61 4.54
CA GLU A 18 0.82 -0.08 3.30
C GLU A 18 0.45 -0.96 2.12
N LEU A 19 -0.24 -0.38 1.13
CA LEU A 19 -0.58 -1.04 -0.13
C LEU A 19 0.31 -0.51 -1.24
N VAL A 20 0.97 -1.40 -1.98
CA VAL A 20 1.77 -1.05 -3.16
C VAL A 20 1.01 -1.45 -4.41
N ILE A 21 0.91 -0.53 -5.37
CA ILE A 21 0.30 -0.80 -6.67
C ILE A 21 1.40 -1.24 -7.65
N ASP A 22 1.51 -2.54 -7.87
CA ASP A 22 2.53 -3.16 -8.72
C ASP A 22 1.97 -4.21 -9.71
N HIS A 23 0.75 -4.71 -9.47
CA HIS A 23 0.07 -5.70 -10.31
C HIS A 23 -0.95 -5.09 -11.30
N SER A 24 -0.68 -3.90 -11.83
CA SER A 24 -1.58 -3.23 -12.79
C SER A 24 -0.95 -2.88 -14.13
N VAL A 25 0.36 -2.69 -14.18
CA VAL A 25 1.09 -2.42 -15.43
C VAL A 25 1.22 -3.70 -16.25
N MET A 26 1.08 -3.57 -17.56
CA MET A 26 1.31 -4.64 -18.53
C MET A 26 2.30 -4.16 -19.59
N VAL A 27 2.98 -5.10 -20.23
CA VAL A 27 3.92 -4.80 -21.31
C VAL A 27 3.15 -4.80 -22.63
N ASP A 28 2.45 -3.71 -22.93
CA ASP A 28 1.77 -3.50 -24.22
C ASP A 28 2.76 -3.05 -25.32
N HIS A 29 3.73 -2.21 -24.95
CA HIS A 29 4.84 -1.73 -25.77
C HIS A 29 6.19 -2.20 -25.20
N PHE A 30 7.13 -2.55 -26.06
CA PHE A 30 8.49 -2.99 -25.67
C PHE A 30 9.53 -2.56 -26.71
N GLY A 31 10.77 -2.33 -26.28
CA GLY A 31 11.89 -2.03 -27.18
C GLY A 31 11.87 -0.64 -27.84
N GLU A 32 10.93 0.23 -27.43
CA GLU A 32 10.82 1.62 -27.86
C GLU A 32 11.34 2.54 -26.73
N GLU A 33 11.93 3.70 -27.07
CA GLU A 33 12.43 4.65 -26.07
C GLU A 33 11.33 5.17 -25.12
N ASP A 34 10.09 5.26 -25.62
CA ASP A 34 8.90 5.74 -24.90
C ASP A 34 7.98 4.59 -24.42
N ALA A 35 8.45 3.34 -24.45
CA ALA A 35 7.64 2.18 -24.08
C ALA A 35 7.11 2.25 -22.64
N LEU A 36 7.93 2.75 -21.70
CA LEU A 36 7.53 2.92 -20.30
C LEU A 36 6.35 3.89 -20.17
N GLU A 37 6.45 5.05 -20.80
CA GLU A 37 5.41 6.09 -20.76
C GLU A 37 4.10 5.58 -21.36
N LYS A 38 4.16 4.97 -22.55
CA LYS A 38 2.99 4.36 -23.22
C LYS A 38 2.31 3.30 -22.35
N ASN A 39 3.08 2.41 -21.73
CA ASN A 39 2.53 1.37 -20.86
C ASN A 39 1.88 1.95 -19.60
N THR A 40 2.48 2.99 -19.00
CA THR A 40 1.91 3.68 -17.84
C THR A 40 0.61 4.42 -18.19
N ASP A 41 0.54 5.06 -19.36
CA ASP A 41 -0.70 5.72 -19.81
C ASP A 41 -1.83 4.72 -20.00
N ILE A 42 -1.54 3.57 -20.63
CA ILE A 42 -2.49 2.48 -20.80
C ILE A 42 -2.93 1.91 -19.45
N GLU A 43 -2.01 1.70 -18.52
CA GLU A 43 -2.30 1.25 -17.15
C GLU A 43 -3.29 2.20 -16.45
N ILE A 44 -3.04 3.51 -16.49
CA ILE A 44 -3.90 4.52 -15.87
C ILE A 44 -5.30 4.50 -16.49
N GLN A 45 -5.39 4.40 -17.82
CA GLN A 45 -6.68 4.32 -18.51
C GLN A 45 -7.47 3.07 -18.10
N ARG A 46 -6.81 1.90 -18.04
CA ARG A 46 -7.45 0.62 -17.72
C ARG A 46 -7.85 0.50 -16.24
N ASN A 47 -7.12 1.13 -15.33
CA ASN A 47 -7.28 0.97 -13.88
C ASN A 47 -7.86 2.20 -13.17
N LYS A 48 -8.37 3.19 -13.91
CA LYS A 48 -8.87 4.45 -13.36
C LYS A 48 -9.82 4.29 -12.16
N GLU A 49 -10.83 3.43 -12.28
CA GLU A 49 -11.81 3.20 -11.20
C GLU A 49 -11.15 2.56 -9.96
N ARG A 50 -10.28 1.57 -10.17
CA ARG A 50 -9.53 0.92 -9.07
C ARG A 50 -8.67 1.93 -8.33
N TYR A 51 -7.98 2.83 -9.03
CA TYR A 51 -7.16 3.87 -8.40
C TYR A 51 -7.99 4.92 -7.69
N GLN A 52 -9.16 5.29 -8.22
CA GLN A 52 -10.10 6.16 -7.51
C GLN A 52 -10.59 5.51 -6.21
N PHE A 53 -10.90 4.21 -6.24
CA PHE A 53 -11.31 3.46 -5.05
C PHE A 53 -10.19 3.37 -4.00
N LEU A 54 -8.96 3.06 -4.41
CA LEU A 54 -7.81 3.02 -3.51
C LEU A 54 -7.49 4.41 -2.92
N LYS A 55 -7.61 5.47 -3.72
CA LYS A 55 -7.45 6.84 -3.26
C LYS A 55 -8.53 7.24 -2.26
N TRP A 56 -9.78 6.85 -2.50
CA TRP A 56 -10.86 7.00 -1.52
C TRP A 56 -10.53 6.26 -0.22
N GLY A 57 -10.06 5.02 -0.31
CA GLY A 57 -9.64 4.23 0.84
C GLY A 57 -8.56 4.93 1.65
N GLN A 58 -7.51 5.46 1.00
CA GLN A 58 -6.45 6.21 1.67
C GLN A 58 -6.98 7.44 2.42
N SER A 59 -7.99 8.14 1.88
CA SER A 59 -8.60 9.27 2.57
C SER A 59 -9.61 8.89 3.66
N SER A 60 -10.04 7.62 3.68
CA SER A 60 -11.12 7.14 4.56
C SER A 60 -10.61 6.38 5.78
N PHE A 61 -9.33 6.00 5.82
CA PHE A 61 -8.72 5.26 6.91
C PHE A 61 -7.43 5.93 7.39
N ASP A 62 -7.28 6.12 8.70
CA ASP A 62 -6.16 6.89 9.27
C ASP A 62 -4.80 6.20 9.11
N ASN A 63 -4.79 4.87 9.18
CA ASN A 63 -3.57 4.05 9.20
C ASN A 63 -3.29 3.37 7.85
N PHE A 64 -3.91 3.84 6.76
CA PHE A 64 -3.77 3.24 5.44
C PHE A 64 -3.01 4.16 4.49
N LYS A 65 -1.95 3.64 3.87
CA LYS A 65 -1.14 4.35 2.87
C LYS A 65 -1.07 3.56 1.58
N VAL A 66 -1.10 4.27 0.46
CA VAL A 66 -0.97 3.68 -0.88
C VAL A 66 0.29 4.21 -1.55
N VAL A 67 1.18 3.31 -1.95
CA VAL A 67 2.30 3.61 -2.84
C VAL A 67 1.76 3.58 -4.28
N PRO A 68 1.87 4.68 -5.04
CA PRO A 68 1.30 4.79 -6.38
C PRO A 68 2.00 3.86 -7.39
N PRO A 69 1.37 3.59 -8.56
CA PRO A 69 1.98 2.79 -9.62
C PRO A 69 3.29 3.40 -10.12
N GLY A 70 4.15 2.54 -10.70
CA GLY A 70 5.44 2.94 -11.26
C GLY A 70 6.54 3.21 -10.21
N ARG A 71 6.34 2.78 -8.95
CA ARG A 71 7.31 2.94 -7.86
C ARG A 71 8.08 1.67 -7.50
N GLY A 72 7.92 0.60 -8.28
CA GLY A 72 8.53 -0.70 -8.04
C GLY A 72 7.52 -1.77 -7.62
N ILE A 73 8.04 -2.92 -7.21
CA ILE A 73 7.26 -4.07 -6.74
C ILE A 73 7.21 -4.12 -5.21
N VAL A 74 6.13 -4.65 -4.64
CA VAL A 74 5.81 -4.55 -3.21
C VAL A 74 6.96 -4.98 -2.29
N HIS A 75 7.61 -6.11 -2.58
CA HIS A 75 8.67 -6.65 -1.70
C HIS A 75 9.99 -5.88 -1.82
N GLN A 76 10.32 -5.38 -3.00
CA GLN A 76 11.49 -4.52 -3.17
C GLN A 76 11.29 -3.17 -2.47
N VAL A 77 10.12 -2.55 -2.66
CA VAL A 77 9.75 -1.31 -1.97
C VAL A 77 9.72 -1.53 -0.46
N ASN A 78 9.29 -2.71 0.00
CA ASN A 78 9.34 -3.06 1.41
C ASN A 78 10.77 -3.04 1.94
N LEU A 79 11.68 -3.80 1.33
CA LEU A 79 13.07 -3.90 1.78
C LEU A 79 13.82 -2.56 1.71
N GLU A 80 13.57 -1.76 0.68
CA GLU A 80 14.33 -0.52 0.43
C GLU A 80 13.76 0.71 1.14
N TYR A 81 12.46 0.71 1.48
CA TYR A 81 11.78 1.93 1.95
C TYR A 81 10.78 1.73 3.09
N LEU A 82 9.97 0.67 3.08
CA LEU A 82 8.89 0.53 4.08
C LEU A 82 9.33 -0.20 5.34
N ALA A 83 10.29 -1.13 5.29
CA ALA A 83 10.71 -1.89 6.46
C ALA A 83 11.32 -0.97 7.53
N ARG A 84 10.89 -1.12 8.79
CA ARG A 84 11.38 -0.31 9.91
C ARG A 84 12.46 -1.03 10.70
N CYS A 85 12.55 -2.35 10.57
CA CYS A 85 13.37 -3.27 11.38
C CYS A 85 13.00 -3.29 12.87
N ALA A 86 12.79 -2.13 13.50
CA ALA A 86 12.27 -1.99 14.85
C ALA A 86 11.25 -0.84 14.90
N PHE A 87 10.12 -1.08 15.55
CA PHE A 87 9.16 -0.06 15.89
C PHE A 87 9.39 0.48 17.30
N THR A 88 8.96 1.72 17.51
CA THR A 88 8.99 2.38 18.81
C THR A 88 7.58 2.81 19.22
N LYS A 89 7.21 2.60 20.48
CA LYS A 89 5.96 3.09 21.06
C LYS A 89 6.22 3.67 22.45
N GLN A 90 5.61 4.80 22.76
CA GLN A 90 5.64 5.34 24.12
C GLN A 90 4.75 4.50 25.05
N ASP A 91 5.30 4.09 26.18
CA ASP A 91 4.62 3.35 27.25
C ASP A 91 4.87 4.05 28.59
N GLY A 92 3.98 4.97 28.96
CA GLY A 92 4.19 5.86 30.09
C GLY A 92 5.36 6.81 29.87
N ASN A 93 6.40 6.69 30.71
CA ASN A 93 7.64 7.46 30.58
C ASN A 93 8.74 6.71 29.82
N ASP A 94 8.51 5.43 29.49
CA ASP A 94 9.48 4.59 28.81
C ASP A 94 9.15 4.50 27.31
N THR A 95 10.19 4.28 26.50
CA THR A 95 10.02 3.98 25.07
C THR A 95 10.20 2.49 24.86
N LEU A 96 9.11 1.81 24.49
CA LEU A 96 9.14 0.41 24.09
C LEU A 96 9.69 0.31 22.67
N VAL A 97 10.73 -0.51 22.49
CA VAL A 97 11.28 -0.89 21.18
C VAL A 97 10.94 -2.36 20.94
N TYR A 98 10.37 -2.68 19.79
CA TYR A 98 9.97 -4.04 19.44
C TYR A 98 10.24 -4.33 17.96
N PRO A 99 10.46 -5.60 17.57
CA PRO A 99 10.80 -5.94 16.19
C PRO A 99 9.66 -5.60 15.24
N ASP A 100 10.04 -5.17 14.03
CA ASP A 100 9.12 -5.12 12.90
C ASP A 100 8.66 -6.54 12.55
N THR A 101 7.35 -6.74 12.50
CA THR A 101 6.73 -8.00 12.08
C THR A 101 5.49 -7.65 11.27
N LEU A 102 5.23 -8.40 10.20
CA LEU A 102 4.11 -8.14 9.33
C LEU A 102 3.54 -9.42 8.71
N VAL A 103 2.32 -9.30 8.23
CA VAL A 103 1.69 -10.25 7.31
C VAL A 103 1.24 -9.48 6.08
N GLY A 104 1.44 -10.07 4.90
CA GLY A 104 1.08 -9.46 3.64
C GLY A 104 0.06 -10.32 2.91
N THR A 105 -0.77 -9.69 2.08
CA THR A 105 -1.72 -10.39 1.20
C THR A 105 -1.07 -10.91 -0.09
N ASP A 106 0.23 -11.21 -0.04
CA ASP A 106 1.03 -11.76 -1.14
C ASP A 106 1.95 -12.87 -0.60
N SER A 107 2.09 -13.97 -1.33
CA SER A 107 2.85 -15.14 -0.88
C SER A 107 4.34 -14.88 -0.70
N HIS A 108 4.91 -13.91 -1.41
CA HIS A 108 6.35 -13.62 -1.36
C HIS A 108 6.72 -12.64 -0.25
N THR A 109 5.78 -12.32 0.64
CA THR A 109 6.04 -11.51 1.85
C THR A 109 7.14 -12.09 2.76
N THR A 110 7.56 -13.34 2.52
CA THR A 110 8.74 -13.93 3.18
C THR A 110 10.07 -13.32 2.75
N MET A 111 10.10 -12.48 1.71
CA MET A 111 11.27 -11.75 1.22
C MET A 111 11.62 -10.59 2.15
#